data_AF-A0A965ZQM2-F1
#
_entry.id   AF-A0A965ZQM2-F1
#
_cell.length_a   1.000
_cell.length_b   1.000
_cell.length_c   1.000
_cell.angle_alpha   90.00
_cell.angle_beta   90.00
_cell.angle_gamma   90.00
#
_symmetry.space_group_name_H-M   'P 1'
#
loop_
_entity.id
_entity.type
_entity.pdbx_description
1 polymer ?
#
loop_
_entity_poly.entity_id
_entity_poly.type
_entity_poly.pdbx_seq_one_letter_code
_entity_poly.pdbx_strand_id
1 'polypeptide(L)'
;MTATPTPDPHDLHGYLEKVEQPLLLLADCHGKIESQVMERWLEGQARGAGIDLQTQRVTFDLSGNAGAPALLEHRTRDLPDDTLVIPLRVLWLPAKDHGHRLRDLLLGNPHNPGWLKQKLILHFTPDRCSPVYGEAATLGELRAGFAEDSPEPSIGHFILRRAVLAMKQVERKLRGHRYKEPAFVEGDILQDPEFRQDLVKIGGKSGKAPRDLEDEARTYIKELVPTSTPMGLDLLIRLSRYVYTRGYDRDIVVDPDQVQKLRELANEHPVILLCNHRSQVDSFAIYSTLYDNDLPHPHTFGGINMKWPIIGNIQRSSGMIFIRRAFNDNPVYKAVLQRYIDYLVSRRFPLLWSIEGGRSRTGKLVPPRYGLLHWLLNAAERFDKTQPLYIVPLSVVF
;
A
#
# COMPACT_ATOMS: atom_id res chain seq x y z
N MET A 1 10.10 24.87 -12.13
CA MET A 1 10.83 24.48 -10.93
C MET A 1 11.60 23.22 -11.27
N THR A 2 12.92 23.32 -11.39
CA THR A 2 13.81 22.17 -11.67
C THR A 2 13.78 21.25 -10.45
N ALA A 3 13.28 20.03 -10.62
CA ALA A 3 13.30 19.02 -9.57
C ALA A 3 14.75 18.78 -9.13
N THR A 4 15.04 19.02 -7.86
CA THR A 4 16.28 18.56 -7.23
C THR A 4 16.38 17.05 -7.46
N PRO A 5 17.53 16.53 -7.96
CA PRO A 5 17.68 15.11 -8.17
C PRO A 5 17.46 14.40 -6.83
N THR A 6 16.50 13.48 -6.81
CA THR A 6 16.28 12.66 -5.61
C THR A 6 17.56 11.90 -5.28
N PRO A 7 18.00 11.91 -4.01
CA PRO A 7 19.20 11.18 -3.60
C PRO A 7 19.09 9.69 -3.97
N ASP A 8 20.21 9.07 -4.33
CA ASP A 8 20.28 7.62 -4.55
C ASP A 8 19.92 6.90 -3.23
N PRO A 9 18.85 6.10 -3.18
CA PRO A 9 18.42 5.42 -1.95
C PRO A 9 19.42 4.37 -1.43
N HIS A 10 20.51 4.11 -2.15
CA HIS A 10 21.61 3.24 -1.74
C HIS A 10 22.83 4.00 -1.18
N ASP A 11 22.85 5.33 -1.30
CA ASP A 11 23.98 6.18 -0.92
C ASP A 11 23.66 6.99 0.35
N LEU A 12 24.13 6.49 1.49
CA LEU A 12 23.98 7.18 2.77
C LEU A 12 25.09 8.22 3.01
N HIS A 13 26.11 8.31 2.14
CA HIS A 13 27.30 9.13 2.36
C HIS A 13 26.93 10.60 2.60
N GLY A 14 26.02 11.17 1.82
CA GLY A 14 25.62 12.58 1.99
C GLY A 14 24.94 12.91 3.33
N TYR A 15 24.36 11.92 4.01
CA TYR A 15 23.82 12.08 5.37
C TYR A 15 24.87 11.79 6.44
N LEU A 16 25.74 10.81 6.18
CA LEU A 16 26.84 10.43 7.06
C LEU A 16 27.93 11.52 7.11
N GLU A 17 28.29 12.17 6.01
CA GLU A 17 29.29 13.25 6.00
C GLU A 17 28.89 14.46 6.85
N LYS A 18 27.60 14.60 7.18
CA LYS A 18 27.06 15.66 8.04
C LYS A 18 27.06 15.30 9.54
N VAL A 19 27.78 14.27 9.96
CA VAL A 19 27.81 13.77 11.35
C VAL A 19 28.61 14.71 12.26
N GLU A 20 28.04 15.87 12.52
CA GLU A 20 28.24 16.63 13.77
C GLU A 20 27.11 16.32 14.78
N GLN A 21 26.04 15.64 14.33
CA GLN A 21 24.80 15.41 15.07
C GLN A 21 24.65 13.94 15.52
N PRO A 22 23.84 13.65 16.56
CA PRO A 22 23.48 12.29 16.95
C PRO A 22 22.64 11.60 15.86
N LEU A 23 22.93 10.33 15.55
CA LEU A 23 22.16 9.54 14.57
C LEU A 23 21.18 8.57 15.25
N LEU A 24 19.96 8.48 14.73
CA LEU A 24 18.97 7.48 15.09
C LEU A 24 18.55 6.63 13.88
N LEU A 25 18.95 5.35 13.85
CA LEU A 25 18.69 4.45 12.72
C LEU A 25 17.48 3.54 12.98
N LEU A 26 16.38 3.72 12.25
CA LEU A 26 15.16 2.92 12.40
C LEU A 26 15.14 1.80 11.36
N ALA A 27 15.61 0.60 11.70
CA ALA A 27 15.78 -0.48 10.73
C ALA A 27 14.65 -1.51 10.76
N ASP A 28 13.85 -1.54 9.69
CA ASP A 28 12.83 -2.55 9.46
C ASP A 28 13.45 -3.81 8.83
N CYS A 29 13.84 -4.78 9.67
CA CYS A 29 14.55 -6.00 9.28
C CYS A 29 13.86 -7.24 9.84
N HIS A 30 13.32 -8.10 8.96
CA HIS A 30 12.63 -9.33 9.34
C HIS A 30 13.64 -10.46 9.60
N GLY A 31 14.12 -10.51 10.84
CA GLY A 31 14.95 -11.60 11.35
C GLY A 31 16.44 -11.49 11.03
N LYS A 32 17.20 -12.49 11.50
CA LYS A 32 18.66 -12.40 11.63
C LYS A 32 19.43 -12.11 10.34
N ILE A 33 18.97 -12.62 9.20
CA ILE A 33 19.70 -12.44 7.92
C ILE A 33 19.57 -11.00 7.44
N GLU A 34 18.37 -10.40 7.51
CA GLU A 34 18.15 -9.00 7.14
C GLU A 34 18.95 -8.07 8.06
N SER A 35 18.97 -8.35 9.37
CA SER A 35 19.80 -7.61 10.32
C SER A 35 21.29 -7.65 9.95
N GLN A 36 21.82 -8.83 9.61
CA GLN A 36 23.23 -8.99 9.20
C GLN A 36 23.54 -8.27 7.88
N VAL A 37 22.62 -8.32 6.92
CA VAL A 37 22.76 -7.60 5.64
C VAL A 37 22.80 -6.09 5.91
N MET A 38 21.87 -5.58 6.72
CA MET A 38 21.80 -4.17 7.08
C MET A 38 23.05 -3.71 7.82
N GLU A 39 23.54 -4.49 8.79
CA GLU A 39 24.79 -4.23 9.50
C GLU A 39 25.98 -4.11 8.56
N ARG A 40 26.18 -5.09 7.67
CA ARG A 40 27.29 -5.08 6.70
C ARG A 40 27.20 -3.90 5.74
N TRP A 41 25.99 -3.55 5.30
CA TRP A 41 25.78 -2.41 4.42
C TRP A 41 26.13 -1.10 5.13
N LEU A 42 25.63 -0.89 6.36
CA LEU A 42 25.97 0.27 7.19
C LEU A 42 27.48 0.36 7.48
N GLU A 43 28.15 -0.74 7.78
CA GLU A 43 29.62 -0.78 7.94
C GLU A 43 30.37 -0.41 6.65
N GLY A 44 29.82 -0.75 5.49
CA GLY A 44 30.34 -0.33 4.19
C GLY A 44 30.23 1.18 4.00
N GLN A 45 29.04 1.73 4.23
CA GLN A 45 28.75 3.17 4.13
C GLN A 45 29.59 3.98 5.13
N ALA A 46 29.67 3.53 6.38
CA ALA A 46 30.47 4.16 7.44
C ALA A 46 31.96 4.22 7.10
N ARG A 47 32.52 3.11 6.59
CA ARG A 47 33.93 3.07 6.16
C ARG A 47 34.22 4.02 5.01
N GLY A 48 33.32 4.11 4.02
CA GLY A 48 33.51 5.05 2.92
C GLY A 48 33.35 6.51 3.33
N ALA A 49 32.57 6.80 4.39
CA ALA A 49 32.45 8.13 4.97
C ALA A 49 33.52 8.45 6.04
N GLY A 50 34.32 7.47 6.48
CA GLY A 50 35.33 7.65 7.53
C GLY A 50 34.77 7.79 8.96
N ILE A 51 33.58 7.24 9.24
CA ILE A 51 32.84 7.45 10.50
C ILE A 51 32.74 6.17 11.30
N ASP A 52 32.92 6.26 12.62
CA ASP A 52 32.61 5.17 13.54
C ASP A 52 31.14 5.24 13.98
N LEU A 53 30.31 4.33 13.47
CA LEU A 53 28.90 4.23 13.83
C LEU A 53 28.68 3.59 15.22
N GLN A 54 29.69 3.04 15.90
CA GLN A 54 29.46 2.24 17.12
C GLN A 54 28.96 3.05 18.33
N THR A 55 29.24 4.35 18.38
CA THR A 55 28.96 5.20 19.56
C THR A 55 27.59 5.86 19.57
N GLN A 56 26.80 5.74 18.49
CA GLN A 56 25.50 6.44 18.34
C GLN A 56 24.31 5.53 17.96
N ARG A 57 24.50 4.21 17.83
CA ARG A 57 23.45 3.33 17.31
C ARG A 57 22.32 3.06 18.29
N VAL A 58 21.09 3.33 17.84
CA VAL A 58 19.90 2.63 18.31
C VAL A 58 19.16 2.06 17.11
N THR A 59 19.54 0.85 16.69
CA THR A 59 18.83 0.12 15.65
C THR A 59 17.50 -0.36 16.21
N PHE A 60 16.38 0.15 15.71
CA PHE A 60 15.04 -0.32 16.08
C PHE A 60 14.49 -1.27 15.03
N ASP A 61 14.27 -2.53 15.41
CA ASP A 61 13.49 -3.46 14.60
C ASP A 61 12.02 -3.04 14.65
N LEU A 62 11.55 -2.46 13.55
CA LEU A 62 10.16 -2.05 13.38
C LEU A 62 9.24 -3.25 13.13
N SER A 63 9.81 -4.40 12.70
CA SER A 63 9.06 -5.58 12.39
C SER A 63 8.75 -6.41 13.64
N GLY A 64 7.48 -6.67 13.92
CA GLY A 64 7.06 -7.61 14.96
C GLY A 64 7.05 -7.08 16.41
N ASN A 65 7.30 -5.79 16.65
CA ASN A 65 7.23 -5.23 18.01
C ASN A 65 5.95 -4.38 18.21
N ALA A 66 4.93 -4.97 18.84
CA ALA A 66 3.72 -4.26 19.23
C ALA A 66 3.98 -3.06 20.17
N GLY A 67 5.16 -2.99 20.81
CA GLY A 67 5.63 -1.90 21.65
C GLY A 67 6.59 -0.92 20.97
N ALA A 68 6.81 -1.02 19.65
CA ALA A 68 7.71 -0.11 18.93
C ALA A 68 7.42 1.38 19.18
N PRO A 69 6.14 1.85 19.19
CA PRO A 69 5.86 3.25 19.48
C PRO A 69 6.29 3.69 20.89
N ALA A 70 5.97 2.90 21.92
CA ALA A 70 6.32 3.22 23.30
C ALA A 70 7.85 3.26 23.50
N LEU A 71 8.57 2.37 22.82
CA LEU A 71 10.02 2.32 22.84
C LEU A 71 10.65 3.53 22.13
N LEU A 72 10.14 3.91 20.96
CA LEU A 72 10.57 5.11 20.24
C LEU A 72 10.34 6.35 21.09
N GLU A 73 9.18 6.48 21.72
CA GLU A 73 8.85 7.59 22.61
C GLU A 73 9.80 7.68 23.81
N HIS A 74 10.05 6.57 24.49
CA HIS A 74 11.00 6.53 25.60
C HIS A 74 12.41 6.95 25.15
N ARG A 75 12.85 6.48 23.99
CA ARG A 75 14.23 6.65 23.51
C ARG A 75 14.50 8.00 22.88
N THR A 76 13.47 8.63 22.32
CA THR A 76 13.57 9.95 21.71
C THR A 76 13.34 11.08 22.70
N ARG A 77 12.90 10.80 23.93
CA ARG A 77 12.61 11.82 24.94
C ARG A 77 13.81 12.72 25.27
N ASP A 78 14.96 12.11 25.51
CA ASP A 78 16.16 12.81 25.99
C ASP A 78 17.16 13.11 24.85
N LEU A 79 16.79 12.80 23.61
CA LEU A 79 17.64 13.07 22.45
C LEU A 79 17.50 14.55 22.03
N PRO A 80 18.62 15.18 21.61
CA PRO A 80 18.62 16.53 21.04
C PRO A 80 17.75 16.65 19.79
N ASP A 81 17.20 17.84 19.53
CA ASP A 81 16.34 18.12 18.36
C ASP A 81 17.08 17.99 17.03
N ASP A 82 18.39 18.22 17.01
CA ASP A 82 19.24 18.02 15.85
C ASP A 82 19.58 16.55 15.59
N THR A 83 19.09 15.61 16.40
CA THR A 83 19.25 14.17 16.14
C THR A 83 18.60 13.80 14.81
N LEU A 84 19.39 13.26 13.88
CA LEU A 84 18.90 12.84 12.57
C LEU A 84 18.31 11.43 12.64
N VAL A 85 17.04 11.30 12.26
CA VAL A 85 16.30 10.03 12.23
C VAL A 85 16.29 9.48 10.80
N ILE A 86 16.89 8.31 10.61
CA ILE A 86 17.05 7.67 9.30
C ILE A 86 16.30 6.34 9.28
N PRO A 87 15.23 6.21 8.49
CA PRO A 87 14.51 4.95 8.33
C PRO A 87 15.21 4.05 7.30
N LEU A 88 15.41 2.78 7.65
CA LEU A 88 16.16 1.79 6.88
C LEU A 88 15.33 0.53 6.65
N ARG A 89 15.44 -0.09 5.47
CA ARG A 89 14.77 -1.37 5.16
C ARG A 89 15.62 -2.24 4.25
N VAL A 90 15.51 -3.55 4.38
CA VAL A 90 16.01 -4.51 3.37
C VAL A 90 14.88 -4.84 2.41
N LEU A 91 15.07 -4.55 1.12
CA LEU A 91 14.13 -4.91 0.06
C LEU A 91 14.63 -6.13 -0.71
N TRP A 92 13.72 -7.09 -0.93
CA TRP A 92 13.93 -8.20 -1.85
C TRP A 92 13.24 -7.89 -3.18
N LEU A 93 14.04 -7.66 -4.22
CA LEU A 93 13.58 -7.29 -5.55
C LEU A 93 13.24 -8.54 -6.39
N PRO A 94 12.27 -8.45 -7.32
CA PRO A 94 12.02 -9.51 -8.28
C PRO A 94 13.24 -9.71 -9.20
N ALA A 95 13.31 -10.88 -9.86
CA ALA A 95 14.33 -11.11 -10.87
C ALA A 95 14.11 -10.18 -12.08
N LYS A 96 15.20 -9.74 -12.73
CA LYS A 96 15.16 -8.79 -13.86
C LYS A 96 14.40 -9.33 -15.09
N ASP A 97 14.31 -10.65 -15.24
CA ASP A 97 13.48 -11.27 -16.27
C ASP A 97 12.00 -11.22 -15.88
N HIS A 98 11.19 -10.46 -16.61
CA HIS A 98 9.73 -10.34 -16.47
C HIS A 98 8.95 -11.67 -16.62
N GLY A 99 9.65 -12.77 -16.89
CA GLY A 99 9.11 -14.12 -16.94
C GLY A 99 9.09 -14.76 -15.56
N HIS A 100 8.05 -14.49 -14.78
CA HIS A 100 7.73 -15.20 -13.55
C HIS A 100 7.63 -16.73 -13.80
N ARG A 101 8.71 -17.48 -13.60
CA ARG A 101 8.70 -18.94 -13.78
C ARG A 101 7.86 -19.57 -12.67
N LEU A 102 7.16 -20.68 -12.97
CA LEU A 102 6.35 -21.45 -11.99
C LEU A 102 7.14 -21.86 -10.74
N ARG A 103 8.45 -22.07 -10.89
CA ARG A 103 9.36 -22.47 -9.80
C ARG A 103 9.52 -21.41 -8.69
N ASP A 104 9.41 -20.12 -9.01
CA ASP A 104 9.73 -19.06 -8.04
C ASP A 104 8.67 -18.91 -6.95
N LEU A 105 7.44 -19.37 -7.22
CA LEU A 105 6.30 -19.44 -6.28
C LEU A 105 6.27 -20.74 -5.47
N LEU A 106 6.69 -21.88 -6.04
CA LEU A 106 6.81 -23.14 -5.31
C LEU A 106 7.82 -23.05 -4.16
N LEU A 107 8.76 -22.09 -4.25
CA LEU A 107 9.77 -21.79 -3.24
C LEU A 107 9.35 -20.69 -2.24
N GLY A 108 8.07 -20.30 -2.19
CA GLY A 108 7.54 -19.28 -1.26
C GLY A 108 7.60 -17.84 -1.76
N ASN A 109 7.16 -16.89 -0.93
CA ASN A 109 7.00 -15.47 -1.30
C ASN A 109 8.33 -14.84 -1.80
N PRO A 110 8.42 -14.39 -3.07
CA PRO A 110 9.66 -13.79 -3.59
C PRO A 110 9.92 -12.37 -3.08
N HIS A 111 8.89 -11.69 -2.56
CA HIS A 111 8.95 -10.30 -2.07
C HIS A 111 9.24 -10.19 -0.57
N ASN A 112 9.06 -11.30 0.16
CA ASN A 112 9.49 -11.51 1.53
C ASN A 112 9.93 -12.99 1.69
N PRO A 113 11.12 -13.35 1.17
CA PRO A 113 11.62 -14.71 1.17
C PRO A 113 11.93 -15.20 2.60
N GLY A 114 11.61 -16.46 2.89
CA GLY A 114 12.03 -17.10 4.13
C GLY A 114 13.56 -17.28 4.21
N TRP A 115 14.08 -17.55 5.41
CA TRP A 115 15.52 -17.52 5.71
C TRP A 115 16.40 -18.38 4.78
N LEU A 116 15.94 -19.57 4.36
CA LEU A 116 16.67 -20.41 3.41
C LEU A 116 16.82 -19.74 2.05
N LYS A 117 15.73 -19.14 1.56
CA LYS A 117 15.69 -18.45 0.26
C LYS A 117 16.47 -17.14 0.30
N GLN A 118 16.46 -16.42 1.43
CA GLN A 118 17.34 -15.26 1.64
C GLN A 118 18.81 -15.65 1.45
N LYS A 119 19.27 -16.75 2.07
CA LYS A 119 20.65 -17.25 1.88
C LYS A 119 20.96 -17.60 0.42
N LEU A 120 20.03 -18.27 -0.27
CA LEU A 120 20.21 -18.61 -1.68
C LEU A 120 20.29 -17.36 -2.56
N ILE A 121 19.41 -16.38 -2.34
CA ILE A 121 19.44 -15.11 -3.07
C ILE A 121 20.76 -14.39 -2.84
N LEU A 122 21.22 -14.27 -1.60
CA LEU A 122 22.50 -13.63 -1.27
C LEU A 122 23.71 -14.32 -1.91
N HIS A 123 23.63 -15.63 -2.19
CA HIS A 123 24.70 -16.37 -2.81
C HIS A 123 24.67 -16.32 -4.35
N PHE A 124 23.50 -16.49 -4.96
CA PHE A 124 23.37 -16.65 -6.41
C PHE A 124 22.94 -15.39 -7.16
N THR A 125 22.13 -14.54 -6.53
CA THR A 125 21.58 -13.30 -7.13
C THR A 125 21.57 -12.18 -6.10
N PRO A 126 22.75 -11.76 -5.60
CA PRO A 126 22.85 -10.77 -4.53
C PRO A 126 22.27 -9.40 -4.92
N ASP A 127 22.20 -9.09 -6.22
CA ASP A 127 21.59 -7.88 -6.78
C ASP A 127 20.09 -7.74 -6.45
N ARG A 128 19.44 -8.83 -6.04
CA ARG A 128 18.05 -8.82 -5.59
C ARG A 128 17.89 -8.42 -4.12
N CYS A 129 18.97 -8.40 -3.34
CA CYS A 129 18.94 -7.93 -1.96
C CYS A 129 19.39 -6.47 -1.93
N SER A 130 18.51 -5.59 -1.50
CA SER A 130 18.68 -4.16 -1.66
C SER A 130 18.41 -3.43 -0.34
N PRO A 131 19.44 -3.21 0.50
CA PRO A 131 19.36 -2.28 1.61
C PRO A 131 19.12 -0.87 1.09
N VAL A 132 18.18 -0.16 1.72
CA VAL A 132 17.81 1.20 1.36
C VAL A 132 17.53 2.04 2.59
N TYR A 133 17.64 3.35 2.42
CA TYR A 133 17.14 4.32 3.39
C TYR A 133 15.98 5.13 2.80
N GLY A 134 15.03 5.51 3.65
CA GLY A 134 13.98 6.47 3.33
C GLY A 134 14.42 7.89 3.66
N GLU A 135 13.62 8.88 3.25
CA GLU A 135 13.85 10.29 3.60
C GLU A 135 14.07 10.46 5.11
N ALA A 136 15.21 11.05 5.48
CA ALA A 136 15.58 11.33 6.86
C ALA A 136 15.00 12.67 7.32
N ALA A 137 14.74 12.79 8.62
CA ALA A 137 14.24 14.01 9.25
C ALA A 137 14.90 14.21 10.61
N THR A 138 15.05 15.46 11.04
CA THR A 138 15.54 15.75 12.40
C THR A 138 14.46 15.48 13.43
N LEU A 139 14.87 15.20 14.67
CA LEU A 139 13.91 14.99 15.75
C LEU A 139 13.10 16.25 16.06
N GLY A 140 13.70 17.44 15.90
CA GLY A 140 13.03 18.73 15.99
C GLY A 140 11.91 18.89 14.95
N GLU A 141 12.18 18.54 13.69
CA GLU A 141 11.15 18.51 12.63
C GLU A 141 10.02 17.53 12.96
N LEU A 142 10.35 16.36 13.49
CA LEU A 142 9.37 15.35 13.88
C LEU A 142 8.53 15.78 15.09
N ARG A 143 9.14 16.45 16.07
CA ARG A 143 8.44 17.03 17.24
C ARG A 143 7.54 18.18 16.84
N ALA A 144 8.03 19.09 15.99
CA ALA A 144 7.24 20.20 15.45
C ALA A 144 6.03 19.68 14.65
N GLY A 145 6.26 18.73 13.73
CA GLY A 145 5.18 18.12 12.94
C GLY A 145 4.17 17.32 13.79
N PHE A 146 4.58 16.79 14.95
CA PHE A 146 3.64 16.18 15.89
C PHE A 146 2.79 17.23 16.62
N ALA A 147 3.39 18.37 17.00
CA ALA A 147 2.71 19.45 17.70
C ALA A 147 1.69 20.22 16.83
N GLU A 148 1.91 20.29 15.52
CA GLU A 148 1.06 21.00 14.55
C GLU A 148 -0.28 20.31 14.20
N ASP A 149 -0.83 19.46 15.07
CA ASP A 149 -2.10 18.71 14.90
C ASP A 149 -1.96 17.29 14.31
N SER A 150 -0.99 16.51 14.81
CA SER A 150 -0.91 15.09 14.46
C SER A 150 -2.07 14.30 15.11
N PRO A 151 -2.79 13.46 14.34
CA PRO A 151 -3.86 12.59 14.88
C PRO A 151 -3.33 11.40 15.69
N GLU A 152 -2.01 11.17 15.66
CA GLU A 152 -1.37 10.05 16.33
C GLU A 152 -1.40 10.17 17.86
N PRO A 153 -1.55 9.05 18.60
CA PRO A 153 -1.71 9.08 20.05
C PRO A 153 -0.42 9.43 20.80
N SER A 154 0.75 9.26 20.19
CA SER A 154 2.02 9.68 20.77
C SER A 154 3.08 9.97 19.71
N ILE A 155 4.14 10.70 20.10
CA ILE A 155 5.26 11.00 19.21
C ILE A 155 5.92 9.74 18.65
N GLY A 156 5.98 8.66 19.44
CA GLY A 156 6.52 7.38 18.97
C GLY A 156 5.71 6.77 17.82
N HIS A 157 4.38 6.92 17.85
CA HIS A 157 3.50 6.50 16.74
C HIS A 157 3.72 7.38 15.50
N PHE A 158 3.87 8.68 15.70
CA PHE A 158 4.13 9.63 14.62
C PHE A 158 5.47 9.34 13.92
N ILE A 159 6.56 9.15 14.69
CA ILE A 159 7.88 8.81 14.17
C ILE A 159 7.83 7.48 13.40
N LEU A 160 7.20 6.44 13.99
CA LEU A 160 7.03 5.14 13.34
C LEU A 160 6.31 5.27 11.99
N ARG A 161 5.19 6.01 11.96
CA ARG A 161 4.40 6.21 10.75
C ARG A 161 5.20 6.96 9.68
N ARG A 162 5.89 8.04 10.04
CA ARG A 162 6.75 8.79 9.11
C ARG A 162 7.86 7.91 8.54
N ALA A 163 8.52 7.13 9.38
CA ALA A 163 9.56 6.16 8.96
C ALA A 163 9.01 5.13 7.97
N VAL A 164 7.88 4.49 8.28
CA VAL A 164 7.26 3.49 7.40
C VAL A 164 6.82 4.09 6.06
N LEU A 165 6.25 5.29 6.07
CA LEU A 165 5.84 5.98 4.85
C LEU A 165 7.05 6.36 3.97
N ALA A 166 8.13 6.86 4.57
CA ALA A 166 9.37 7.17 3.87
C ALA A 166 9.98 5.93 3.19
N MET A 167 10.02 4.79 3.89
CA MET A 167 10.50 3.52 3.31
C MET A 167 9.58 3.02 2.20
N LYS A 168 8.25 3.09 2.35
CA LYS A 168 7.30 2.70 1.30
C LYS A 168 7.43 3.56 0.04
N GLN A 169 7.78 4.84 0.17
CA GLN A 169 8.01 5.70 -0.98
C GLN A 169 9.23 5.27 -1.79
N VAL A 170 10.32 4.90 -1.13
CA VAL A 170 11.52 4.36 -1.79
C VAL A 170 11.25 3.00 -2.41
N GLU A 171 10.55 2.12 -1.69
CA GLU A 171 10.12 0.82 -2.19
C GLU A 171 9.31 0.93 -3.49
N ARG A 172 8.37 1.90 -3.57
CA ARG A 172 7.59 2.16 -4.78
C ARG A 172 8.46 2.54 -5.97
N LYS A 173 9.51 3.33 -5.76
CA LYS A 173 10.44 3.74 -6.83
C LYS A 173 11.24 2.55 -7.37
N LEU A 174 11.66 1.64 -6.48
CA LEU A 174 12.49 0.49 -6.85
C LEU A 174 11.69 -0.70 -7.40
N ARG A 175 10.50 -0.96 -6.87
CA ARG A 175 9.62 -2.07 -7.32
C ARG A 175 8.73 -1.70 -8.50
N GLY A 176 8.57 -0.41 -8.79
CA GLY A 176 7.70 0.10 -9.83
C GLY A 176 6.27 0.40 -9.35
N HIS A 177 5.49 1.06 -10.22
CA HIS A 177 4.20 1.67 -9.86
C HIS A 177 3.07 0.65 -9.61
N ARG A 178 3.27 -0.62 -9.98
CA ARG A 178 2.30 -1.72 -9.85
C ARG A 178 1.92 -2.01 -8.40
N TYR A 179 2.85 -1.85 -7.46
CA TYR A 179 2.71 -2.32 -6.08
C TYR A 179 2.48 -1.14 -5.13
N LYS A 180 1.23 -0.66 -5.07
CA LYS A 180 0.80 0.35 -4.09
C LYS A 180 -0.04 -0.31 -3.01
N GLU A 181 0.44 -0.31 -1.78
CA GLU A 181 -0.22 -0.96 -0.64
C GLU A 181 -0.78 0.06 0.36
N PRO A 182 -2.06 -0.07 0.75
CA PRO A 182 -2.58 0.64 1.91
C PRO A 182 -1.74 0.40 3.17
N ALA A 183 -1.56 1.42 3.98
CA ALA A 183 -0.86 1.36 5.26
C ALA A 183 -1.68 2.12 6.31
N PHE A 184 -1.70 1.61 7.54
CA PHE A 184 -2.37 2.24 8.69
C PHE A 184 -3.88 2.49 8.49
N VAL A 185 -4.56 1.73 7.61
CA VAL A 185 -5.97 1.95 7.27
C VAL A 185 -6.89 1.93 8.49
N GLU A 186 -6.71 0.95 9.38
CA GLU A 186 -7.51 0.83 10.60
C GLU A 186 -7.33 2.05 11.51
N GLY A 187 -6.08 2.48 11.72
CA GLY A 187 -5.77 3.66 12.51
C GLY A 187 -6.37 4.93 11.90
N ASP A 188 -6.12 5.16 10.62
CA ASP A 188 -6.62 6.32 9.88
C ASP A 188 -8.16 6.40 9.93
N ILE A 189 -8.88 5.29 9.81
CA ILE A 189 -10.36 5.27 9.89
C ILE A 189 -10.85 5.52 11.33
N LEU A 190 -10.27 4.85 12.33
CA LEU A 190 -10.75 4.95 13.71
C LEU A 190 -10.40 6.28 14.39
N GLN A 191 -9.35 6.95 13.91
CA GLN A 191 -8.95 8.27 14.38
C GLN A 191 -9.63 9.42 13.61
N ASP A 192 -10.29 9.13 12.49
CA ASP A 192 -11.02 10.13 11.69
C ASP A 192 -12.10 10.82 12.55
N PRO A 193 -12.04 12.16 12.70
CA PRO A 193 -12.98 12.90 13.55
C PRO A 193 -14.43 12.74 13.10
N GLU A 194 -14.68 12.73 11.78
CA GLU A 194 -16.03 12.57 11.24
C GLU A 194 -16.55 11.15 11.49
N PHE A 195 -15.72 10.11 11.33
CA PHE A 195 -16.09 8.74 11.66
C PHE A 195 -16.46 8.58 13.13
N ARG A 196 -15.68 9.18 14.04
CA ARG A 196 -16.00 9.17 15.48
C ARG A 196 -17.34 9.85 15.76
N GLN A 197 -17.62 10.98 15.10
CA GLN A 197 -18.94 11.63 15.20
C GLN A 197 -20.06 10.75 14.64
N ASP A 198 -19.82 10.04 13.53
CA ASP A 198 -20.77 9.10 12.96
C ASP A 198 -21.07 7.96 13.93
N LEU A 199 -20.06 7.39 14.59
CA LEU A 199 -20.24 6.38 15.64
C LEU A 199 -21.05 6.91 16.83
N VAL A 200 -20.79 8.14 17.29
CA VAL A 200 -21.59 8.77 18.36
C VAL A 200 -23.06 8.90 17.96
N LYS A 201 -23.34 9.37 16.73
CA LYS A 201 -24.71 9.48 16.20
C LYS A 201 -25.39 8.11 16.09
N ILE A 202 -24.66 7.08 15.69
CA ILE A 202 -25.16 5.70 15.60
C ILE A 202 -25.44 5.14 17.01
N GLY A 203 -24.56 5.39 17.98
CA GLY A 203 -24.74 5.00 19.37
C GLY A 203 -25.97 5.64 20.01
N GLY A 204 -26.18 6.94 19.77
CA GLY A 204 -27.37 7.66 20.25
C GLY A 204 -28.70 7.08 19.72
N LYS A 205 -28.70 6.46 18.53
CA LYS A 205 -29.90 5.81 17.95
C LYS A 205 -30.07 4.34 18.34
N SER A 206 -28.97 3.61 18.49
CA SER A 206 -28.97 2.16 18.74
C SER A 206 -28.90 1.78 20.22
N GLY A 207 -28.50 2.71 21.09
CA GLY A 207 -28.26 2.47 22.52
C GLY A 207 -26.98 1.68 22.83
N LYS A 208 -26.16 1.36 21.81
CA LYS A 208 -24.88 0.65 22.00
C LYS A 208 -23.82 1.55 22.62
N ALA A 209 -22.96 0.97 23.46
CA ALA A 209 -21.83 1.70 24.03
C ALA A 209 -20.80 2.07 22.94
N PRO A 210 -20.07 3.19 23.08
CA PRO A 210 -19.06 3.61 22.09
C PRO A 210 -18.00 2.54 21.80
N ARG A 211 -17.56 1.82 22.85
CA ARG A 211 -16.55 0.76 22.72
C ARG A 211 -17.06 -0.41 21.87
N ASP A 212 -18.29 -0.84 22.07
CA ASP A 212 -18.89 -1.94 21.30
C ASP A 212 -19.00 -1.57 19.81
N LEU A 213 -19.32 -0.31 19.51
CA LEU A 213 -19.37 0.20 18.15
C LEU A 213 -17.98 0.26 17.49
N GLU A 214 -16.95 0.60 18.25
CA GLU A 214 -15.57 0.60 17.76
C GLU A 214 -15.07 -0.83 17.48
N ASP A 215 -15.36 -1.78 18.37
CA ASP A 215 -15.02 -3.19 18.18
C ASP A 215 -15.77 -3.81 16.98
N GLU A 216 -17.03 -3.43 16.80
CA GLU A 216 -17.81 -3.76 15.61
C GLU A 216 -17.19 -3.13 14.34
N ALA A 217 -16.78 -1.87 14.40
CA ALA A 217 -16.10 -1.19 13.30
C ALA A 217 -14.78 -1.88 12.93
N ARG A 218 -13.94 -2.26 13.90
CA ARG A 218 -12.69 -3.02 13.68
C ARG A 218 -12.96 -4.34 12.96
N THR A 219 -14.05 -5.02 13.30
CA THR A 219 -14.47 -6.24 12.61
C THR A 219 -14.80 -5.98 11.14
N TYR A 220 -15.53 -4.91 10.83
CA TYR A 220 -15.85 -4.54 9.46
C TYR A 220 -14.66 -3.99 8.67
N ILE A 221 -13.72 -3.29 9.31
CA ILE A 221 -12.45 -2.88 8.71
C ILE A 221 -11.69 -4.14 8.28
N LYS A 222 -11.55 -5.13 9.16
CA LYS A 222 -10.91 -6.42 8.83
C LYS A 222 -11.65 -7.20 7.74
N GLU A 223 -12.95 -7.03 7.57
CA GLU A 223 -13.72 -7.61 6.47
C GLU A 223 -13.46 -6.89 5.14
N LEU A 224 -13.47 -5.56 5.14
CA LEU A 224 -13.40 -4.73 3.94
C LEU A 224 -11.99 -4.54 3.39
N VAL A 225 -11.03 -4.26 4.27
CA VAL A 225 -9.66 -3.90 3.87
C VAL A 225 -8.92 -5.13 3.36
N PRO A 226 -8.54 -5.20 2.08
CA PRO A 226 -7.79 -6.31 1.51
C PRO A 226 -6.38 -6.37 2.10
N THR A 227 -5.87 -7.59 2.27
CA THR A 227 -4.47 -7.85 2.64
C THR A 227 -3.61 -7.81 1.38
N SER A 228 -3.60 -6.67 0.70
CA SER A 228 -2.90 -6.48 -0.58
C SER A 228 -1.41 -6.77 -0.43
N THR A 229 -0.90 -7.71 -1.23
CA THR A 229 0.52 -8.10 -1.25
C THR A 229 0.99 -8.28 -2.70
N PRO A 230 2.28 -8.09 -2.99
CA PRO A 230 2.81 -8.27 -4.33
C PRO A 230 2.67 -9.71 -4.83
N MET A 231 2.84 -10.69 -3.93
CA MET A 231 2.62 -12.11 -4.24
C MET A 231 1.16 -12.40 -4.59
N GLY A 232 0.21 -11.80 -3.87
CA GLY A 232 -1.22 -11.92 -4.17
C GLY A 232 -1.56 -11.42 -5.56
N LEU A 233 -1.01 -10.26 -5.94
CA LEU A 233 -1.13 -9.72 -7.29
C LEU A 233 -0.52 -10.66 -8.34
N ASP A 234 0.73 -11.11 -8.17
CA ASP A 234 1.39 -12.00 -9.12
C ASP A 234 0.60 -13.31 -9.34
N LEU A 235 0.01 -13.86 -8.27
CA LEU A 235 -0.85 -15.04 -8.34
C LEU A 235 -2.19 -14.75 -9.04
N LEU A 236 -2.81 -13.58 -8.79
CA LEU A 236 -4.00 -13.15 -9.52
C LEU A 236 -3.72 -13.04 -11.02
N ILE A 237 -2.60 -12.44 -11.44
CA ILE A 237 -2.27 -12.29 -12.86
C ILE A 237 -2.06 -13.65 -13.53
N ARG A 238 -1.40 -14.60 -12.86
CA ARG A 238 -1.27 -15.97 -13.38
C ARG A 238 -2.62 -16.65 -13.54
N LEU A 239 -3.49 -16.54 -12.53
CA LEU A 239 -4.87 -17.05 -12.61
C LEU A 239 -5.63 -16.38 -13.76
N SER A 240 -5.48 -15.07 -13.91
CA SER A 240 -6.11 -14.28 -14.96
C SER A 240 -5.75 -14.82 -16.34
N ARG A 241 -4.44 -14.96 -16.60
CA ARG A 241 -3.89 -15.54 -17.83
C ARG A 241 -4.39 -16.95 -18.06
N TYR A 242 -4.36 -17.81 -17.03
CA TYR A 242 -4.90 -19.16 -17.15
C TYR A 242 -6.38 -19.16 -17.54
N VAL A 243 -7.20 -18.26 -16.98
CA VAL A 243 -8.64 -18.23 -17.25
C VAL A 243 -8.95 -17.71 -18.66
N TYR A 244 -8.42 -16.56 -19.07
CA TYR A 244 -8.83 -15.97 -20.36
C TYR A 244 -8.26 -16.74 -21.55
N THR A 245 -7.05 -17.30 -21.45
CA THR A 245 -6.41 -18.05 -22.55
C THR A 245 -7.08 -19.38 -22.89
N ARG A 246 -8.08 -19.81 -22.12
CA ARG A 246 -8.87 -21.02 -22.42
C ARG A 246 -9.97 -20.77 -23.44
N GLY A 247 -10.36 -19.51 -23.63
CA GLY A 247 -11.41 -19.11 -24.57
C GLY A 247 -11.04 -17.99 -25.52
N TYR A 248 -9.91 -17.31 -25.29
CA TYR A 248 -9.43 -16.17 -26.07
C TYR A 248 -7.93 -16.28 -26.35
N ASP A 249 -7.45 -15.47 -27.28
CA ASP A 249 -6.03 -15.37 -27.59
C ASP A 249 -5.21 -14.92 -26.38
N ARG A 250 -3.92 -15.28 -26.40
CA ARG A 250 -2.99 -14.96 -25.31
C ARG A 250 -2.63 -13.48 -25.26
N ASP A 251 -2.62 -12.84 -26.43
CA ASP A 251 -2.22 -11.46 -26.56
C ASP A 251 -3.46 -10.56 -26.56
N ILE A 252 -3.53 -9.67 -25.57
CA ILE A 252 -4.60 -8.68 -25.48
C ILE A 252 -4.16 -7.45 -26.26
N VAL A 253 -4.92 -7.11 -27.31
CA VAL A 253 -4.67 -5.91 -28.11
C VAL A 253 -5.11 -4.68 -27.31
N VAL A 254 -4.20 -3.72 -27.17
CA VAL A 254 -4.45 -2.43 -26.52
C VAL A 254 -4.03 -1.28 -27.42
N ASP A 255 -4.65 -0.13 -27.22
CA ASP A 255 -4.22 1.13 -27.81
C ASP A 255 -3.05 1.71 -26.98
N PRO A 256 -1.81 1.74 -27.50
CA PRO A 256 -0.64 2.19 -26.74
C PRO A 256 -0.74 3.65 -26.30
N ASP A 257 -1.37 4.52 -27.10
CA ASP A 257 -1.49 5.94 -26.79
C ASP A 257 -2.45 6.16 -25.61
N GLN A 258 -3.52 5.37 -25.54
CA GLN A 258 -4.44 5.41 -24.40
C GLN A 258 -3.82 4.84 -23.12
N VAL A 259 -3.01 3.79 -23.23
CA VAL A 259 -2.25 3.25 -22.10
C VAL A 259 -1.28 4.30 -21.55
N GLN A 260 -0.58 5.01 -22.43
CA GLN A 260 0.35 6.06 -22.04
C GLN A 260 -0.37 7.23 -21.36
N LYS A 261 -1.50 7.68 -21.92
CA LYS A 261 -2.34 8.71 -21.31
C LYS A 261 -2.86 8.29 -19.92
N LEU A 262 -3.27 7.02 -19.76
CA LEU A 262 -3.68 6.49 -18.46
C LEU A 262 -2.53 6.47 -17.47
N ARG A 263 -1.30 6.16 -17.91
CA ARG A 263 -0.10 6.20 -17.05
C ARG A 263 0.15 7.60 -16.50
N GLU A 264 0.11 8.60 -17.36
CA GLU A 264 0.30 10.01 -17.00
C GLU A 264 -0.76 10.45 -15.97
N LEU A 265 -2.04 10.16 -16.24
CA LEU A 265 -3.12 10.45 -15.30
C LEU A 265 -2.95 9.75 -13.95
N ALA A 266 -2.62 8.46 -13.94
CA ALA A 266 -2.49 7.67 -12.71
C ALA A 266 -1.26 8.06 -11.87
N ASN A 267 -0.26 8.72 -12.46
CA ASN A 267 0.90 9.22 -11.74
C ASN A 267 0.58 10.49 -10.96
N GLU A 268 -0.26 11.37 -11.51
CA GLU A 268 -0.53 12.68 -10.93
C GLU A 268 -1.83 12.69 -10.11
N HIS A 269 -2.84 11.93 -10.52
CA HIS A 269 -4.21 12.06 -10.05
C HIS A 269 -4.82 10.75 -9.53
N PRO A 270 -5.84 10.82 -8.64
CA PRO A 270 -6.72 9.68 -8.38
C PRO A 270 -7.47 9.28 -9.67
N VAL A 271 -7.39 8.01 -10.04
CA VAL A 271 -8.07 7.47 -11.23
C VAL A 271 -9.11 6.42 -10.83
N ILE A 272 -10.32 6.59 -11.34
CA ILE A 272 -11.40 5.63 -11.26
C ILE A 272 -11.56 4.97 -12.64
N LEU A 273 -11.41 3.65 -12.68
CA LEU A 273 -11.64 2.83 -13.85
C LEU A 273 -13.07 2.27 -13.79
N LEU A 274 -13.91 2.63 -14.77
CA LEU A 274 -15.27 2.11 -14.87
C LEU A 274 -15.38 1.21 -16.09
N CYS A 275 -15.65 -0.08 -15.87
CA CYS A 275 -15.86 -1.02 -16.96
C CYS A 275 -17.34 -1.38 -17.15
N ASN A 276 -17.67 -1.79 -18.38
CA ASN A 276 -18.82 -2.65 -18.62
C ASN A 276 -18.56 -4.05 -18.05
N HIS A 277 -19.61 -4.81 -17.72
CA HIS A 277 -19.43 -6.16 -17.18
C HIS A 277 -20.30 -7.18 -17.90
N ARG A 278 -19.76 -7.68 -19.02
CA ARG A 278 -20.42 -8.70 -19.85
C ARG A 278 -19.97 -10.10 -19.45
N SER A 279 -18.73 -10.25 -19.00
CA SER A 279 -18.17 -11.52 -18.51
C SER A 279 -17.30 -11.32 -17.26
N GLN A 280 -17.11 -12.39 -16.47
CA GLN A 280 -16.07 -12.39 -15.42
C GLN A 280 -14.66 -12.39 -16.00
N VAL A 281 -14.52 -12.83 -17.25
CA VAL A 281 -13.23 -12.84 -17.95
C VAL A 281 -12.73 -11.41 -18.22
N ASP A 282 -13.65 -10.44 -18.39
CA ASP A 282 -13.34 -9.03 -18.62
C ASP A 282 -12.40 -8.49 -17.54
N SER A 283 -12.69 -8.75 -16.26
CA SER A 283 -11.85 -8.29 -15.15
C SER A 283 -10.46 -8.91 -15.20
N PHE A 284 -10.35 -10.20 -15.52
CA PHE A 284 -9.06 -10.89 -15.65
C PHE A 284 -8.21 -10.34 -16.80
N ALA A 285 -8.85 -10.00 -17.93
CA ALA A 285 -8.18 -9.35 -19.05
C ALA A 285 -7.67 -7.96 -18.65
N ILE A 286 -8.50 -7.15 -17.98
CA ILE A 286 -8.11 -5.82 -17.47
C ILE A 286 -6.93 -5.93 -16.50
N TYR A 287 -6.97 -6.84 -15.52
CA TYR A 287 -5.88 -7.01 -14.55
C TYR A 287 -4.55 -7.33 -15.23
N SER A 288 -4.57 -8.28 -16.17
CA SER A 288 -3.38 -8.68 -16.91
C SER A 288 -2.85 -7.52 -17.75
N THR A 289 -3.75 -6.81 -18.43
CA THR A 289 -3.41 -5.64 -19.25
C THR A 289 -2.74 -4.54 -18.45
N LEU A 290 -3.31 -4.15 -17.31
CA LEU A 290 -2.70 -3.12 -16.44
C LEU A 290 -1.33 -3.57 -15.93
N TYR A 291 -1.20 -4.85 -15.56
CA TYR A 291 0.06 -5.40 -15.07
C TYR A 291 1.15 -5.42 -16.14
N ASP A 292 0.81 -5.86 -17.35
CA ASP A 292 1.74 -5.98 -18.48
C ASP A 292 2.24 -4.61 -18.96
N ASN A 293 1.42 -3.57 -18.74
CA ASN A 293 1.76 -2.19 -19.04
C ASN A 293 2.33 -1.42 -17.84
N ASP A 294 2.79 -2.06 -16.76
CA ASP A 294 3.36 -1.37 -15.57
C ASP A 294 2.45 -0.28 -14.98
N LEU A 295 1.13 -0.44 -15.10
CA LEU A 295 0.16 0.47 -14.50
C LEU A 295 -0.15 0.04 -13.05
N PRO A 296 -0.46 0.99 -12.15
CA PRO A 296 -0.92 0.68 -10.80
C PRO A 296 -2.11 -0.29 -10.79
N HIS A 297 -2.04 -1.35 -9.98
CA HIS A 297 -3.16 -2.27 -9.85
C HIS A 297 -4.31 -1.63 -9.05
N PRO A 298 -5.55 -1.61 -9.57
CA PRO A 298 -6.67 -0.97 -8.91
C PRO A 298 -7.25 -1.83 -7.79
N HIS A 299 -7.70 -1.19 -6.72
CA HIS A 299 -8.59 -1.83 -5.77
C HIS A 299 -9.93 -2.08 -6.45
N THR A 300 -10.32 -3.36 -6.56
CA THR A 300 -11.54 -3.72 -7.29
C THR A 300 -12.68 -4.00 -6.31
N PHE A 301 -13.86 -3.45 -6.57
CA PHE A 301 -15.05 -3.81 -5.80
C PHE A 301 -15.75 -5.05 -6.37
N GLY A 302 -16.04 -6.02 -5.51
CA GLY A 302 -16.76 -7.25 -5.86
C GLY A 302 -17.79 -7.63 -4.79
N GLY A 303 -18.81 -8.39 -5.18
CA GLY A 303 -19.77 -8.92 -4.22
C GLY A 303 -19.16 -10.04 -3.36
N ILE A 304 -19.37 -10.00 -2.04
CA ILE A 304 -18.84 -11.00 -1.09
C ILE A 304 -19.33 -12.42 -1.39
N ASN A 305 -20.47 -12.57 -2.07
CA ASN A 305 -21.00 -13.84 -2.54
C ASN A 305 -20.10 -14.55 -3.59
N MET A 306 -19.05 -13.88 -4.08
CA MET A 306 -18.06 -14.42 -5.01
C MET A 306 -16.74 -14.79 -4.32
N LYS A 307 -16.64 -14.63 -3.00
CA LYS A 307 -15.43 -14.98 -2.24
C LYS A 307 -15.34 -16.50 -2.05
N TRP A 308 -14.77 -17.19 -3.02
CA TRP A 308 -14.47 -18.63 -2.91
C TRP A 308 -13.24 -18.85 -2.00
N PRO A 309 -13.12 -19.94 -1.23
CA PRO A 309 -12.06 -20.09 -0.23
C PRO A 309 -10.63 -19.91 -0.75
N ILE A 310 -10.33 -20.39 -1.96
CA ILE A 310 -8.99 -20.28 -2.55
C ILE A 310 -8.89 -19.02 -3.41
N ILE A 311 -9.73 -18.92 -4.45
CA ILE A 311 -9.68 -17.80 -5.42
C ILE A 311 -9.98 -16.46 -4.73
N GLY A 312 -10.93 -16.43 -3.80
CA GLY A 312 -11.29 -15.23 -3.05
C GLY A 312 -10.16 -14.73 -2.14
N ASN A 313 -9.32 -15.62 -1.61
CA ASN A 313 -8.14 -15.21 -0.84
C ASN A 313 -7.05 -14.62 -1.75
N ILE A 314 -6.88 -15.16 -2.97
CA ILE A 314 -5.97 -14.61 -4.00
C ILE A 314 -6.45 -13.21 -4.44
N GLN A 315 -7.75 -13.09 -4.74
CA GLN A 315 -8.35 -11.80 -5.11
C GLN A 315 -8.24 -10.81 -3.95
N ARG A 316 -8.51 -11.23 -2.71
CA ARG A 316 -8.34 -10.36 -1.55
C ARG A 316 -6.89 -9.91 -1.40
N SER A 317 -5.93 -10.81 -1.59
CA SER A 317 -4.51 -10.47 -1.46
C SER A 317 -3.96 -9.67 -2.64
N SER A 318 -4.71 -9.50 -3.72
CA SER A 318 -4.36 -8.58 -4.82
C SER A 318 -4.98 -7.19 -4.68
N GLY A 319 -5.95 -6.99 -3.79
CA GLY A 319 -6.65 -5.70 -3.63
C GLY A 319 -8.16 -5.73 -3.92
N MET A 320 -8.78 -6.92 -4.06
CA MET A 320 -10.24 -7.04 -4.18
C MET A 320 -10.93 -6.73 -2.84
N ILE A 321 -11.85 -5.76 -2.89
CA ILE A 321 -12.72 -5.34 -1.79
C ILE A 321 -14.06 -6.05 -1.96
N PHE A 322 -14.34 -6.98 -1.06
CA PHE A 322 -15.61 -7.72 -1.04
C PHE A 322 -16.67 -6.96 -0.26
N ILE A 323 -17.70 -6.46 -0.94
CA ILE A 323 -18.83 -5.74 -0.35
C ILE A 323 -20.04 -6.67 -0.20
N ARG A 324 -20.78 -6.51 0.91
CA ARG A 324 -22.08 -7.15 1.12
C ARG A 324 -23.11 -6.65 0.08
N ARG A 325 -24.05 -7.50 -0.32
CA ARG A 325 -25.12 -7.11 -1.27
C ARG A 325 -26.18 -6.18 -0.66
N ALA A 326 -26.44 -6.37 0.63
CA ALA A 326 -27.39 -5.58 1.39
C ALA A 326 -26.75 -5.27 2.75
N PHE A 327 -26.71 -3.99 3.09
CA PHE A 327 -26.14 -3.48 4.35
C PHE A 327 -26.82 -2.19 4.79
N ASN A 328 -28.01 -1.88 4.25
CA ASN A 328 -28.75 -0.65 4.57
C ASN A 328 -29.10 -0.56 6.06
N ASP A 329 -29.40 -1.70 6.68
CA ASP A 329 -29.75 -1.81 8.10
C ASP A 329 -28.52 -1.94 9.01
N ASN A 330 -27.31 -1.83 8.45
CA ASN A 330 -26.06 -1.87 9.20
C ASN A 330 -25.32 -0.52 9.09
N PRO A 331 -25.65 0.45 9.94
CA PRO A 331 -25.10 1.80 9.85
C PRO A 331 -23.60 1.84 10.13
N VAL A 332 -23.07 0.97 11.00
CA VAL A 332 -21.63 0.89 11.30
C VAL A 332 -20.86 0.39 10.08
N TYR A 333 -21.33 -0.70 9.44
CA TYR A 333 -20.71 -1.20 8.21
C TYR A 333 -20.71 -0.15 7.10
N LYS A 334 -21.83 0.56 6.91
CA LYS A 334 -21.94 1.63 5.92
C LYS A 334 -20.95 2.77 6.20
N ALA A 335 -20.83 3.19 7.47
CA ALA A 335 -19.88 4.23 7.87
C ALA A 335 -18.44 3.80 7.61
N VAL A 336 -18.06 2.56 7.99
CA VAL A 336 -16.72 2.01 7.73
C VAL A 336 -16.42 1.96 6.23
N LEU A 337 -17.35 1.46 5.41
CA LEU A 337 -17.17 1.38 3.97
C LEU A 337 -16.98 2.75 3.33
N GLN A 338 -17.77 3.75 3.74
CA GLN A 338 -17.64 5.11 3.26
C GLN A 338 -16.27 5.71 3.64
N ARG A 339 -15.83 5.54 4.89
CA ARG A 339 -14.52 6.03 5.33
C ARG A 339 -13.35 5.30 4.69
N TYR A 340 -13.53 4.03 4.36
CA TYR A 340 -12.51 3.30 3.62
C TYR A 340 -12.39 3.79 2.17
N ILE A 341 -13.52 4.11 1.53
CA ILE A 341 -13.51 4.74 0.20
C ILE A 341 -12.83 6.10 0.24
N ASP A 342 -13.14 6.91 1.25
CA ASP A 342 -12.50 8.21 1.51
C ASP A 342 -10.97 8.08 1.66
N TYR A 343 -10.52 7.08 2.43
CA TYR A 343 -9.10 6.74 2.54
C TYR A 343 -8.49 6.40 1.18
N LEU A 344 -9.15 5.58 0.36
CA LEU A 344 -8.61 5.19 -0.94
C LEU A 344 -8.48 6.38 -1.90
N VAL A 345 -9.47 7.29 -1.92
CA VAL A 345 -9.45 8.49 -2.75
C VAL A 345 -8.38 9.48 -2.28
N SER A 346 -8.35 9.81 -0.98
CA SER A 346 -7.39 10.78 -0.43
C SER A 346 -5.93 10.33 -0.61
N ARG A 347 -5.69 9.02 -0.59
CA ARG A 347 -4.36 8.44 -0.84
C ARG A 347 -4.09 8.15 -2.31
N ARG A 348 -4.97 8.52 -3.24
CA ARG A 348 -4.89 8.29 -4.70
C ARG A 348 -4.71 6.81 -5.08
N PHE A 349 -5.42 5.89 -4.41
CA PHE A 349 -5.47 4.51 -4.87
C PHE A 349 -6.38 4.41 -6.09
N PRO A 350 -5.94 3.75 -7.18
CA PRO A 350 -6.80 3.53 -8.32
C PRO A 350 -7.91 2.57 -7.94
N LEU A 351 -9.12 2.82 -8.43
CA LEU A 351 -10.31 2.02 -8.15
C LEU A 351 -10.86 1.43 -9.44
N LEU A 352 -11.39 0.21 -9.37
CA LEU A 352 -12.04 -0.44 -10.51
C LEU A 352 -13.36 -1.07 -10.07
N TRP A 353 -14.43 -0.83 -10.82
CA TRP A 353 -15.63 -1.65 -10.71
C TRP A 353 -16.51 -1.56 -11.96
N SER A 354 -17.45 -2.49 -12.03
CA SER A 354 -18.55 -2.45 -12.97
C SER A 354 -19.62 -1.47 -12.50
N ILE A 355 -19.89 -0.41 -13.25
CA ILE A 355 -20.90 0.59 -12.89
C ILE A 355 -22.31 -0.03 -12.72
N GLU A 356 -22.57 -1.16 -13.36
CA GLU A 356 -23.83 -1.92 -13.31
C GLU A 356 -24.02 -2.65 -11.96
N GLY A 357 -22.94 -2.88 -11.21
CA GLY A 357 -22.93 -3.61 -9.93
C GLY A 357 -23.14 -5.12 -10.06
N GLY A 358 -23.17 -5.66 -11.28
CA GLY A 358 -23.33 -7.08 -11.58
C GLY A 358 -23.14 -7.38 -13.06
N ARG A 359 -23.07 -8.67 -13.39
CA ARG A 359 -22.99 -9.11 -14.80
C ARG A 359 -24.33 -8.98 -15.49
N SER A 360 -24.31 -8.54 -16.73
CA SER A 360 -25.45 -8.76 -17.61
C SER A 360 -25.70 -10.25 -17.82
N ARG A 361 -26.95 -10.70 -17.65
CA ARG A 361 -27.36 -12.09 -17.92
C ARG A 361 -27.73 -12.34 -19.38
N THR A 362 -27.98 -11.28 -20.14
CA THR A 362 -28.46 -11.33 -21.53
C THR A 362 -27.50 -10.64 -22.51
N GLY A 363 -26.35 -10.16 -22.03
CA GLY A 363 -25.39 -9.37 -22.80
C GLY A 363 -25.78 -7.89 -22.98
N LYS A 364 -27.01 -7.49 -22.60
CA LYS A 364 -27.48 -6.10 -22.62
C LYS A 364 -26.93 -5.29 -21.43
N LEU A 365 -26.64 -4.01 -21.63
CA LEU A 365 -26.20 -3.13 -20.55
C LEU A 365 -27.32 -2.99 -19.50
N VAL A 366 -26.98 -3.17 -18.23
CA VAL A 366 -27.88 -2.93 -17.10
C VAL A 366 -27.76 -1.47 -16.65
N PRO A 367 -28.82 -0.83 -16.14
CA PRO A 367 -28.72 0.52 -15.61
C PRO A 367 -27.64 0.65 -14.52
N PRO A 368 -26.86 1.74 -14.53
CA PRO A 368 -25.80 1.96 -13.56
C PRO A 368 -26.34 2.11 -12.13
N ARG A 369 -25.56 1.63 -11.16
CA ARG A 369 -25.79 1.83 -9.72
C ARG A 369 -24.86 2.91 -9.20
N TYR A 370 -25.44 4.05 -8.84
CA TYR A 370 -24.66 5.24 -8.48
C TYR A 370 -24.15 5.29 -7.03
N GLY A 371 -24.45 4.31 -6.18
CA GLY A 371 -24.10 4.37 -4.74
C GLY A 371 -22.61 4.60 -4.46
N LEU A 372 -21.75 3.74 -4.99
CA LEU A 372 -20.29 3.88 -4.86
C LEU A 372 -19.77 5.15 -5.53
N LEU A 373 -20.30 5.47 -6.73
CA LEU A 373 -19.90 6.67 -7.46
C LEU A 373 -20.23 7.94 -6.66
N HIS A 374 -21.41 8.01 -6.05
CA HIS A 374 -21.83 9.14 -5.23
C HIS A 374 -20.91 9.32 -4.02
N TRP A 375 -20.57 8.24 -3.31
CA TRP A 375 -19.60 8.32 -2.20
C TRP A 375 -18.22 8.80 -2.65
N LEU A 376 -17.76 8.34 -3.81
CA LEU A 376 -16.48 8.74 -4.39
C LEU A 376 -16.45 10.22 -4.78
N LEU A 377 -17.52 10.73 -5.40
CA LEU A 377 -17.63 12.14 -5.74
C LEU A 377 -17.64 13.00 -4.47
N ASN A 378 -18.43 12.61 -3.46
CA ASN A 378 -18.44 13.33 -2.18
C ASN A 378 -17.05 13.29 -1.50
N ALA A 379 -16.32 12.16 -1.60
CA ALA A 379 -14.96 12.05 -1.09
C ALA A 379 -14.00 13.02 -1.80
N ALA A 380 -14.04 13.05 -3.13
CA ALA A 380 -13.22 13.94 -3.93
C ALA A 380 -13.47 15.41 -3.59
N GLU A 381 -14.72 15.80 -3.37
CA GLU A 381 -15.10 17.16 -2.95
C GLU A 381 -14.56 17.54 -1.56
N ARG A 382 -14.40 16.57 -0.65
CA ARG A 382 -13.90 16.79 0.72
C ARG A 382 -12.39 16.95 0.81
N PHE A 383 -11.61 16.10 0.12
CA PHE A 383 -10.18 15.98 0.40
C PHE A 383 -9.30 17.00 -0.30
N ASP A 384 -9.55 17.30 -1.58
CA ASP A 384 -8.74 18.27 -2.29
C ASP A 384 -9.44 18.79 -3.55
N LYS A 385 -10.02 20.00 -3.47
CA LYS A 385 -10.61 20.68 -4.63
C LYS A 385 -9.56 21.06 -5.69
N THR A 386 -8.27 21.01 -5.37
CA THR A 386 -7.18 21.36 -6.29
C THR A 386 -6.66 20.18 -7.09
N GLN A 387 -7.01 18.94 -6.70
CA GLN A 387 -6.63 17.74 -7.43
C GLN A 387 -7.83 17.12 -8.14
N PRO A 388 -7.90 17.22 -9.48
CA PRO A 388 -8.98 16.61 -10.22
C PRO A 388 -8.95 15.08 -10.07
N LEU A 389 -10.11 14.49 -9.81
CA LEU A 389 -10.34 13.05 -9.91
C LEU A 389 -10.76 12.72 -11.34
N TYR A 390 -10.13 11.70 -11.95
CA TYR A 390 -10.45 11.28 -13.30
C TYR A 390 -11.27 9.99 -13.30
N ILE A 391 -12.40 10.01 -14.01
CA ILE A 391 -13.18 8.82 -14.33
C ILE A 391 -12.81 8.39 -15.74
N VAL A 392 -12.17 7.23 -15.85
CA VAL A 392 -11.72 6.66 -17.11
C VAL A 392 -12.63 5.47 -17.46
N PRO A 393 -13.44 5.59 -18.52
CA PRO A 393 -14.23 4.46 -19.00
C PRO A 393 -13.31 3.42 -19.64
N LEU A 394 -13.49 2.16 -19.27
CA LEU A 394 -12.84 1.01 -19.87
C LEU A 394 -13.87 0.21 -20.65
N SER A 395 -13.53 -0.18 -21.87
CA SER A 395 -14.32 -1.10 -22.67
C SER A 395 -13.51 -2.36 -22.95
N VAL A 396 -14.10 -3.51 -22.66
CA VAL A 396 -13.58 -4.80 -23.12
C VAL A 396 -14.49 -5.29 -24.24
N VAL A 397 -13.89 -5.56 -25.40
CA VAL A 397 -14.54 -6.05 -26.61
C VAL A 397 -13.84 -7.34 -27.03
N PHE A 398 -14.61 -8.36 -27.35
CA PHE A 398 -14.15 -9.67 -27.78
C PHE A 398 -15.10 -10.24 -28.84
#